data_AF-A0A125QCA8-F1
#
_entry.id   AF-A0A125QCA8-F1
#
_cell.length_a   1.000
_cell.length_b   1.000
_cell.length_c   1.000
_cell.angle_alpha   90.00
_cell.angle_beta   90.00
_cell.angle_gamma   90.00
#
_symmetry.space_group_name_H-M   'P 1'
#
loop_
_entity.id
_entity.type
_entity.pdbx_description
1 polymer ?
#
loop_
_entity_poly.entity_id
_entity_poly.type
_entity_poly.pdbx_seq_one_letter_code
_entity_poly.pdbx_strand_id
1 'polypeptide(L)'
;MNILNLIENADCTTAPSTGLPSNPVPDDLTDFYNHYSSAVFYPKAQYSFMIQAPELERSDFVVMDEDLEDPDSANWYALVKCADQIISINLKPGPQFGYCYDSFWDSYPTADESTLIAKSFTELIEKIIKSGGKNLFWIPGHT
;
A
#
# COMPACT_ATOMS: atom_id res chain seq x y z
N MET A 1 11.10 -12.62 8.06
CA MET A 1 11.98 -11.45 7.79
C MET A 1 11.45 -10.30 8.64
N ASN A 2 12.30 -9.43 9.21
CA ASN A 2 11.81 -8.26 9.97
C ASN A 2 11.66 -7.09 8.98
N ILE A 3 10.47 -6.48 8.91
CA ILE A 3 10.16 -5.38 8.01
C ILE A 3 11.04 -4.15 8.24
N LEU A 4 11.45 -3.91 9.49
CA LEU A 4 12.35 -2.80 9.83
C LEU A 4 13.72 -2.98 9.19
N ASN A 5 14.26 -4.21 9.25
CA ASN A 5 15.53 -4.53 8.60
C ASN A 5 15.45 -4.35 7.07
N LEU A 6 14.30 -4.63 6.46
CA LEU A 6 14.11 -4.40 5.02
C LEU A 6 14.20 -2.90 4.69
N ILE A 7 13.54 -2.06 5.49
CA ILE A 7 13.48 -0.62 5.29
C ILE A 7 14.84 0.04 5.53
N GLU A 8 15.53 -0.32 6.62
CA GLU A 8 16.84 0.25 6.99
C GLU A 8 17.94 -0.02 5.94
N ASN A 9 17.79 -1.07 5.13
CA ASN A 9 18.74 -1.44 4.08
C ASN A 9 18.30 -1.00 2.67
N ALA A 10 17.18 -0.30 2.55
CA ALA A 10 16.67 0.22 1.28
C ALA A 10 17.03 1.71 1.09
N ASP A 11 16.98 2.20 -0.16
CA ASP A 11 16.96 3.63 -0.43
C ASP A 11 15.57 4.18 -0.06
N CYS A 12 15.42 4.53 1.21
CA CYS A 12 14.15 4.91 1.81
C CYS A 12 14.34 6.08 2.78
N THR A 13 13.44 7.06 2.71
CA THR A 13 13.31 8.11 3.74
C THR A 13 12.06 7.84 4.56
N THR A 14 12.17 7.82 5.89
CA THR A 14 11.04 7.58 6.79
C THR A 14 10.71 8.81 7.63
N ALA A 15 9.46 8.91 8.07
CA ALA A 15 9.04 9.82 9.11
C ALA A 15 8.81 9.04 10.41
N PRO A 16 9.12 9.60 11.60
CA PRO A 16 8.92 8.90 12.87
C PRO A 16 7.44 8.61 13.10
N SER A 17 7.16 7.55 13.87
CA SER A 17 5.78 7.18 14.24
C SER A 17 5.01 8.35 14.85
N THR A 18 3.73 8.44 14.49
CA THR A 18 2.74 9.36 15.06
C THR A 18 1.67 8.62 15.86
N GLY A 19 1.88 7.32 16.14
CA GLY A 19 0.89 6.43 16.73
C GLY A 19 0.22 5.50 15.72
N LEU A 20 -0.69 4.68 16.22
CA LEU A 20 -1.45 3.71 15.45
C LEU A 20 -2.76 4.33 14.92
N PRO A 21 -3.31 3.81 13.82
CA PRO A 21 -4.61 4.23 13.33
C PRO A 21 -5.73 3.89 14.32
N SER A 22 -6.83 4.63 14.23
CA SER A 22 -8.04 4.35 15.00
C SER A 22 -8.70 3.01 14.62
N ASN A 23 -8.56 2.61 13.35
CA ASN A 23 -9.08 1.33 12.84
C ASN A 23 -8.02 0.22 12.94
N PRO A 24 -8.43 -1.05 13.15
CA PRO A 24 -7.50 -2.17 13.13
C PRO A 24 -6.78 -2.31 11.78
N VAL A 25 -5.47 -2.54 11.84
CA VAL A 25 -4.63 -2.87 10.68
C VAL A 25 -3.89 -4.18 10.92
N PRO A 26 -3.39 -4.86 9.87
CA PRO A 26 -2.58 -6.07 10.02
C PRO A 26 -1.37 -5.88 10.93
N ASP A 27 -0.93 -6.95 11.58
CA ASP A 27 0.19 -6.91 12.54
C ASP A 27 1.47 -6.35 11.91
N ASP A 28 1.75 -6.67 10.64
CA ASP A 28 2.96 -6.18 9.96
C ASP A 28 2.90 -4.69 9.61
N LEU A 29 1.71 -4.15 9.32
CA LEU A 29 1.50 -2.70 9.19
C LEU A 29 1.50 -2.01 10.56
N THR A 30 1.01 -2.69 11.61
CA THR A 30 1.11 -2.22 13.00
C THR A 30 2.58 -2.07 13.42
N ASP A 31 3.41 -3.08 13.13
CA ASP A 31 4.85 -3.05 13.41
C ASP A 31 5.54 -1.88 12.71
N PHE A 32 5.18 -1.61 11.46
CA PHE A 32 5.65 -0.43 10.74
C PHE A 32 5.20 0.86 11.42
N TYR A 33 3.90 1.03 11.70
CA TYR A 33 3.38 2.24 12.32
C TYR A 33 3.86 2.49 13.75
N ASN A 34 4.29 1.46 14.48
CA ASN A 34 4.97 1.61 15.76
C ASN A 34 6.35 2.29 15.65
N HIS A 35 6.99 2.26 14.47
CA HIS A 35 8.33 2.80 14.24
C HIS A 35 8.30 4.05 13.35
N TYR A 36 7.52 4.02 12.29
CA TYR A 36 7.45 5.06 11.27
C TYR A 36 6.01 5.47 10.98
N SER A 37 5.74 6.74 10.76
CA SER A 37 4.41 7.16 10.28
C SER A 37 4.30 7.01 8.76
N SER A 38 5.40 7.19 8.03
CA SER A 38 5.42 7.06 6.57
C SER A 38 6.81 6.69 6.08
N ALA A 39 6.88 6.24 4.83
CA ALA A 39 8.10 5.88 4.15
C ALA A 39 8.02 6.26 2.67
N VAL A 40 9.10 6.83 2.13
CA VAL A 40 9.27 7.14 0.71
C VAL A 40 10.45 6.32 0.20
N PHE A 41 10.15 5.30 -0.60
CA PHE A 41 11.16 4.47 -1.26
C PHE A 41 11.57 5.10 -2.59
N TYR A 42 12.87 5.07 -2.86
CA TYR A 42 13.50 5.55 -4.09
C TYR A 42 13.06 6.97 -4.48
N PRO A 43 13.22 7.98 -3.60
CA PRO A 43 12.68 9.34 -3.79
C PRO A 43 13.19 10.08 -5.04
N LYS A 44 14.27 9.59 -5.66
CA LYS A 44 14.87 10.16 -6.88
C LYS A 44 14.70 9.28 -8.12
N ALA A 45 14.02 8.15 -7.99
CA ALA A 45 13.76 7.25 -9.11
C ALA A 45 12.51 7.65 -9.88
N GLN A 46 12.31 7.04 -11.06
CA GLN A 46 11.10 7.23 -11.86
C GLN A 46 9.84 6.82 -11.09
N TYR A 47 9.91 5.68 -10.39
CA TYR A 47 8.84 5.17 -9.55
C TYR A 47 9.25 5.28 -8.09
N SER A 48 8.79 6.35 -7.44
CA SER A 48 8.93 6.52 -6.00
C SER A 48 7.63 6.11 -5.30
N PHE A 49 7.75 5.22 -4.32
CA PHE A 49 6.62 4.65 -3.60
C PHE A 49 6.48 5.31 -2.23
N MET A 50 5.36 5.96 -1.99
CA MET A 50 5.05 6.62 -0.72
C MET A 50 4.01 5.81 0.06
N ILE A 51 4.44 5.20 1.16
CA ILE A 51 3.55 4.62 2.17
C ILE A 51 2.87 5.78 2.93
N GLN A 52 1.54 5.79 2.97
CA GLN A 52 0.74 6.84 3.61
C GLN A 52 0.80 6.75 5.15
N ALA A 53 0.39 7.82 5.81
CA ALA A 53 0.32 7.91 7.27
C ALA A 53 -0.84 7.08 7.85
N PRO A 54 -0.83 6.74 9.17
CA PRO A 54 -1.81 5.85 9.79
C PRO A 54 -3.29 6.15 9.50
N GLU A 55 -3.69 7.42 9.48
CA GLU A 55 -5.06 7.83 9.16
C GLU A 55 -5.30 7.76 7.65
N LEU A 56 -5.46 6.53 7.17
CA LEU A 56 -5.69 6.22 5.76
C LEU A 56 -7.09 6.65 5.32
N GLU A 57 -7.18 7.14 4.09
CA GLU A 57 -8.44 7.48 3.44
C GLU A 57 -9.01 6.26 2.69
N ARG A 58 -10.33 6.09 2.67
CA ARG A 58 -10.97 5.02 1.89
C ARG A 58 -10.68 5.21 0.41
N SER A 59 -10.40 4.11 -0.28
CA SER A 59 -9.86 4.16 -1.63
C SER A 59 -10.85 4.68 -2.67
N ASP A 60 -12.15 4.53 -2.46
CA ASP A 60 -13.17 5.06 -3.36
C ASP A 60 -13.14 6.58 -3.43
N PHE A 61 -13.03 7.28 -2.30
CA PHE A 61 -12.83 8.74 -2.30
C PHE A 61 -11.51 9.15 -2.95
N VAL A 62 -10.44 8.38 -2.75
CA VAL A 62 -9.13 8.71 -3.34
C VAL A 62 -9.09 8.45 -4.85
N VAL A 63 -9.75 7.40 -5.32
CA VAL A 63 -9.68 6.92 -6.72
C VAL A 63 -10.79 7.50 -7.58
N MET A 64 -12.02 7.55 -7.07
CA MET A 64 -13.23 7.92 -7.81
C MET A 64 -13.82 9.29 -7.42
N ASP A 65 -13.35 9.90 -6.32
CA ASP A 65 -13.92 11.14 -5.76
C ASP A 65 -15.41 11.01 -5.37
N GLU A 66 -15.85 9.79 -5.02
CA GLU A 66 -17.22 9.49 -4.59
C GLU A 66 -17.29 8.29 -3.62
N ASP A 67 -18.37 8.19 -2.85
CA ASP A 67 -18.69 6.98 -2.07
C ASP A 67 -19.40 5.99 -3.01
N LEU A 68 -18.74 4.89 -3.35
CA LEU A 68 -19.32 3.89 -4.25
C LEU A 68 -20.39 3.03 -3.57
N GLU A 69 -20.47 3.04 -2.24
CA GLU A 69 -21.30 2.13 -1.44
C GLU A 69 -21.08 0.63 -1.77
N ASP A 70 -19.95 0.27 -2.38
CA ASP A 70 -19.62 -1.10 -2.77
C ASP A 70 -19.15 -1.92 -1.55
N PRO A 71 -19.86 -3.00 -1.18
CA PRO A 71 -19.54 -3.78 0.02
C PRO A 71 -18.22 -4.58 -0.05
N ASP A 72 -17.65 -4.78 -1.23
CA ASP A 72 -16.42 -5.51 -1.44
C ASP A 72 -15.18 -4.61 -1.28
N SER A 73 -15.30 -3.32 -1.61
CA SER A 73 -14.23 -2.32 -1.42
C SER A 73 -14.48 -1.29 -0.32
N ALA A 74 -15.61 -1.33 0.39
CA ALA A 74 -15.93 -0.43 1.52
C ALA A 74 -14.86 -0.40 2.65
N ASN A 75 -13.95 -1.37 2.68
CA ASN A 75 -12.85 -1.45 3.64
C ASN A 75 -11.48 -1.40 2.97
N TRP A 76 -11.40 -0.90 1.75
CA TRP A 76 -10.14 -0.67 1.05
C TRP A 76 -9.67 0.75 1.35
N TYR A 77 -8.40 0.87 1.72
CA TYR A 77 -7.80 2.13 2.11
C TYR A 77 -6.53 2.39 1.29
N ALA A 78 -6.35 3.62 0.81
CA ALA A 78 -5.22 3.98 -0.04
C ALA A 78 -3.92 3.99 0.78
N LEU A 79 -3.10 2.94 0.62
CA LEU A 79 -1.90 2.73 1.44
C LEU A 79 -0.63 3.23 0.77
N VAL A 80 -0.49 3.04 -0.54
CA VAL A 80 0.71 3.47 -1.28
C VAL A 80 0.33 4.33 -2.47
N LYS A 81 1.04 5.43 -2.65
CA LYS A 81 0.98 6.26 -3.86
C LYS A 81 2.30 6.13 -4.62
N CYS A 82 2.23 5.92 -5.93
CA CYS A 82 3.39 5.88 -6.82
C CYS A 82 3.01 6.45 -8.19
N ALA A 83 3.54 7.61 -8.54
CA ALA A 83 3.07 8.38 -9.70
C ALA A 83 1.54 8.59 -9.66
N ASP A 84 0.81 8.15 -10.68
CA ASP A 84 -0.65 8.17 -10.78
C ASP A 84 -1.32 6.87 -10.27
N GLN A 85 -0.53 5.93 -9.75
CA GLN A 85 -1.01 4.64 -9.25
C GLN A 85 -1.28 4.68 -7.75
N ILE A 86 -2.33 3.97 -7.34
CA ILE A 86 -2.73 3.79 -5.95
C ILE A 86 -2.76 2.30 -5.66
N ILE A 87 -2.12 1.90 -4.55
CA ILE A 87 -2.25 0.56 -4.00
C ILE A 87 -3.09 0.66 -2.74
N SER A 88 -4.22 -0.04 -2.75
CA SER A 88 -5.11 -0.13 -1.59
C SER A 88 -4.77 -1.32 -0.71
N ILE A 89 -5.03 -1.21 0.59
CA ILE A 89 -5.02 -2.34 1.52
C ILE A 89 -6.44 -2.68 1.97
N ASN A 90 -6.80 -3.95 1.96
CA ASN A 90 -8.08 -4.44 2.44
C ASN A 90 -8.06 -4.63 3.96
N LEU A 91 -8.84 -3.84 4.69
CA LEU A 91 -8.99 -3.92 6.15
C LEU A 91 -10.29 -4.63 6.58
N LYS A 92 -11.01 -5.27 5.66
CA LYS A 92 -12.17 -6.11 5.99
C LYS A 92 -11.72 -7.30 6.82
N PRO A 93 -12.27 -7.54 8.02
CA PRO A 93 -11.95 -8.71 8.81
C PRO A 93 -12.23 -10.00 8.02
N GLY A 94 -11.22 -10.86 7.89
CA GLY A 94 -11.36 -12.12 7.15
C GLY A 94 -10.06 -12.58 6.50
N PRO A 95 -10.13 -13.60 5.61
CA PRO A 95 -8.95 -14.21 4.99
C PRO A 95 -8.10 -13.29 4.10
N GLN A 96 -8.68 -12.18 3.64
CA GLN A 96 -8.03 -11.18 2.79
C GLN A 96 -7.56 -9.93 3.57
N PHE A 97 -7.67 -9.95 4.90
CA PHE A 97 -7.22 -8.84 5.74
C PHE A 97 -5.71 -8.61 5.53
N GLY A 98 -5.37 -7.41 5.05
CA GLY A 98 -4.02 -7.01 4.68
C GLY A 98 -3.61 -7.26 3.22
N TYR A 99 -4.51 -7.78 2.39
CA TYR A 99 -4.22 -7.93 0.96
C TYR A 99 -4.17 -6.55 0.31
N CYS A 100 -3.21 -6.40 -0.61
CA CYS A 100 -2.93 -5.15 -1.30
C CYS A 100 -3.32 -5.29 -2.78
N TYR A 101 -4.12 -4.35 -3.27
CA TYR A 101 -4.69 -4.38 -4.61
C TYR A 101 -4.32 -3.13 -5.41
N ASP A 102 -4.15 -3.32 -6.70
CA ASP A 102 -4.08 -2.24 -7.67
C ASP A 102 -5.43 -1.52 -7.70
N SER A 103 -5.42 -0.21 -7.51
CA SER A 103 -6.63 0.62 -7.47
C SER A 103 -6.58 1.68 -8.56
N PHE A 104 -6.32 1.21 -9.77
CA PHE A 104 -6.44 2.02 -10.98
C PHE A 104 -7.92 2.33 -11.26
N TRP A 105 -8.21 3.58 -11.64
CA TRP A 105 -9.57 4.09 -11.78
C TRP A 105 -10.44 3.29 -12.76
N ASP A 106 -9.88 2.68 -13.80
CA ASP A 106 -10.65 1.92 -14.80
C ASP A 106 -11.04 0.50 -14.32
N SER A 107 -10.30 -0.05 -13.35
CA SER A 107 -10.50 -1.41 -12.84
C SER A 107 -11.03 -1.45 -11.41
N TYR A 108 -11.00 -0.35 -10.67
CA TYR A 108 -11.52 -0.29 -9.31
C TYR A 108 -13.05 -0.42 -9.29
N PRO A 109 -13.66 -1.17 -8.34
CA PRO A 109 -13.06 -1.90 -7.21
C PRO A 109 -12.83 -3.41 -7.44
N THR A 110 -12.41 -3.84 -8.63
CA THR A 110 -12.26 -5.27 -8.94
C THR A 110 -11.25 -5.96 -8.01
N ALA A 111 -11.67 -7.07 -7.38
CA ALA A 111 -10.89 -7.82 -6.40
C ALA A 111 -10.56 -9.24 -6.90
N ASP A 112 -9.61 -9.35 -7.84
CA ASP A 112 -9.24 -10.63 -8.46
C ASP A 112 -7.71 -10.82 -8.59
N GLU A 113 -7.27 -11.92 -9.22
CA GLU A 113 -5.85 -12.22 -9.40
C GLU A 113 -5.11 -11.16 -10.24
N SER A 114 -5.80 -10.44 -11.13
CA SER A 114 -5.19 -9.44 -12.01
C SER A 114 -4.86 -8.13 -11.28
N THR A 115 -5.57 -7.87 -10.18
CA THR A 115 -5.43 -6.66 -9.35
C THR A 115 -4.69 -6.95 -8.05
N LEU A 116 -4.51 -8.21 -7.65
CA LEU A 116 -3.80 -8.57 -6.42
C LEU A 116 -2.27 -8.31 -6.53
N ILE A 117 -1.79 -7.31 -5.81
CA ILE A 117 -0.38 -6.94 -5.78
C ILE A 117 0.40 -7.71 -4.72
N ALA A 118 -0.15 -7.89 -3.52
CA ALA A 118 0.50 -8.60 -2.40
C ALA A 118 -0.54 -9.12 -1.40
N LYS A 119 -0.22 -10.17 -0.64
CA LYS A 119 -1.09 -10.76 0.38
C LYS A 119 -0.83 -10.24 1.79
N SER A 120 0.17 -9.37 1.96
CA SER A 120 0.46 -8.67 3.21
C SER A 120 1.26 -7.39 2.95
N PHE A 121 1.36 -6.53 3.96
CA PHE A 121 2.18 -5.32 3.88
C PHE A 121 3.67 -5.67 3.72
N THR A 122 4.16 -6.70 4.42
CA THR A 122 5.53 -7.18 4.29
C THR A 122 5.84 -7.63 2.85
N GLU A 123 4.96 -8.42 2.24
CA GLU A 123 5.16 -8.87 0.84
C GLU A 123 5.16 -7.66 -0.11
N LEU A 124 4.31 -6.66 0.13
CA LEU A 124 4.30 -5.42 -0.65
C LEU A 124 5.65 -4.69 -0.57
N ILE A 125 6.20 -4.51 0.64
CA ILE A 125 7.51 -3.87 0.85
C ILE A 125 8.64 -4.66 0.17
N GLU A 126 8.64 -5.99 0.26
CA GLU A 126 9.63 -6.83 -0.43
C GLU A 126 9.60 -6.63 -1.95
N LYS A 127 8.40 -6.54 -2.54
CA LYS A 127 8.24 -6.28 -3.97
C LYS A 127 8.68 -4.87 -4.37
N ILE A 128 8.33 -3.86 -3.57
CA ILE A 128 8.80 -2.48 -3.76
C ILE A 128 10.33 -2.44 -3.74
N ILE A 129 10.97 -3.05 -2.74
CA ILE A 129 12.44 -3.08 -2.64
C ILE A 129 13.05 -3.81 -3.86
N LYS A 130 12.46 -4.93 -4.28
CA LYS A 130 12.93 -5.68 -5.44
C LYS A 130 12.84 -4.87 -6.75
N SER A 131 11.85 -3.99 -6.88
CA SER A 131 11.70 -3.10 -8.04
C SER A 131 12.87 -2.12 -8.19
N GLY A 132 13.51 -1.73 -7.08
CA GLY A 132 14.56 -0.71 -7.08
C GLY A 132 14.11 0.66 -7.59
N GLY A 133 12.80 0.95 -7.60
CA GLY A 133 12.22 2.18 -8.17
C GLY A 133 12.26 2.25 -9.70
N LYS A 134 12.56 1.13 -10.38
CA LYS A 134 12.77 1.08 -11.83
C LYS A 134 11.51 0.75 -12.63
N ASN A 135 10.52 0.15 -11.98
CA ASN A 135 9.42 -0.51 -12.66
C ASN A 135 8.16 -0.54 -11.77
N LEU A 136 6.98 -0.67 -12.37
CA LEU A 136 5.72 -0.94 -11.67
C LEU A 136 5.47 -2.44 -11.78
N PHE A 137 6.02 -3.19 -10.83
CA PHE A 137 6.21 -4.64 -10.90
C PHE A 137 4.93 -5.48 -11.09
N TRP A 138 3.74 -4.89 -10.90
CA TRP A 138 2.45 -5.55 -11.10
C TRP A 138 1.77 -5.17 -12.43
N ILE A 139 2.25 -4.13 -13.14
CA ILE A 139 1.66 -3.68 -14.40
C ILE A 139 2.42 -4.29 -15.58
N PRO A 140 1.76 -5.09 -16.44
CA PRO A 140 2.38 -5.63 -17.64
C PRO A 140 3.00 -4.52 -18.52
N GLY A 141 4.19 -4.79 -19.07
CA GLY A 141 4.92 -3.83 -19.90
C GLY A 141 5.67 -2.74 -19.11
N HIS A 142 5.54 -2.72 -17.78
CA HIS A 142 6.24 -1.82 -16.87
C HIS A 142 7.18 -2.59 -15.93
N THR A 143 7.63 -3.80 -16.31
CA THR A 143 8.52 -4.70 -15.54
C THR A 143 9.94 -4.73 -16.07
#